data_AF-A0A967WC19-F1
#
_entry.id   AF-A0A967WC19-F1
#
_cell.length_a   1.000
_cell.length_b   1.000
_cell.length_c   1.000
_cell.angle_alpha   90.00
_cell.angle_beta   90.00
_cell.angle_gamma   90.00
#
_symmetry.space_group_name_H-M   'P 1'
#
loop_
_entity.id
_entity.type
_entity.pdbx_description
1 polymer ?
#
loop_
_entity_poly.entity_id
_entity_poly.type
_entity_poly.pdbx_seq_one_letter_code
_entity_poly.pdbx_strand_id
1 'polypeptide(L)'
;EELEPFDIADWEGITQDCAGYASRLGELREQINACIAEPDSSAIYWADLSAKEERVTLNAAPLHVGALVERHLFHAKESVILTSATLTTDNRFDFMRERLHAWEADELAVGSPFDYKNSTLLYLPVDIPEPNQAYFQKTVEQTLIALCRATEGRALVLFTSYSQLRATARAINRPLSDEGIVVYQQ
;
A
#
# COMPACT_ATOMS: atom_id res chain seq x y z
N GLU A 1 26.64 8.99 44.00
CA GLU A 1 27.53 9.51 45.06
C GLU A 1 28.94 8.91 45.08
N GLU A 2 29.25 7.78 44.44
CA GLU A 2 30.59 7.13 44.57
C GLU A 2 31.59 7.36 43.42
N LEU A 3 31.48 8.41 42.60
CA LEU A 3 32.40 8.66 41.46
C LEU A 3 33.04 10.05 41.41
N GLU A 4 32.74 10.95 42.36
CA GLU A 4 33.38 12.28 42.48
C GLU A 4 34.93 12.31 42.54
N PRO A 5 35.66 11.26 43.02
CA PRO A 5 37.13 11.31 43.07
C PRO A 5 37.84 11.21 41.72
N PHE A 6 37.12 10.85 40.66
CA PHE A 6 37.68 10.69 39.32
C PHE A 6 37.32 11.95 38.54
N ASP A 7 38.32 12.79 38.22
CA ASP A 7 38.21 14.05 37.46
C ASP A 7 37.78 13.78 36.00
N ILE A 8 36.56 13.31 35.82
CA ILE A 8 35.97 12.92 34.54
C ILE A 8 35.35 14.18 33.93
N ALA A 9 36.02 14.72 32.92
CA ALA A 9 35.49 15.81 32.12
C ALA A 9 34.12 15.42 31.53
N ASP A 10 33.14 16.31 31.69
CA ASP A 10 31.77 16.14 31.18
C ASP A 10 31.01 14.91 31.74
N TRP A 11 31.25 14.58 33.01
CA TRP A 11 30.55 13.52 33.75
C TRP A 11 29.01 13.58 33.61
N GLU A 12 28.43 14.78 33.68
CA GLU A 12 26.98 14.97 33.61
C GLU A 12 26.44 14.60 32.21
N GLY A 13 27.12 15.02 31.14
CA GLY A 13 26.80 14.65 29.77
C GLY A 13 26.92 13.14 29.52
N ILE A 14 27.99 12.51 29.99
CA ILE A 14 28.19 11.06 29.87
C ILE A 14 27.08 10.29 30.60
N THR A 15 26.66 10.76 31.78
CA THR A 15 25.59 10.12 32.56
C THR A 15 24.25 10.21 31.83
N GLN A 16 23.95 11.36 31.24
CA GLN A 16 22.72 11.57 30.46
C GLN A 16 22.71 10.72 29.19
N ASP A 17 23.83 10.60 28.49
CA ASP A 17 23.98 9.75 27.31
C ASP A 17 23.80 8.27 27.68
N CYS A 18 24.46 7.80 28.74
CA CYS A 18 24.30 6.43 29.24
C CYS A 18 22.84 6.12 29.61
N ALA A 19 22.13 7.06 30.25
CA ALA A 19 20.71 6.90 30.56
C ALA A 19 19.85 6.83 29.29
N GLY A 20 20.13 7.68 28.29
CA GLY A 20 19.47 7.64 26.98
C GLY A 20 19.67 6.32 26.24
N TYR A 21 20.91 5.81 26.22
CA TYR A 21 21.22 4.51 25.62
C TYR A 21 20.55 3.36 26.38
N ALA A 22 20.52 3.40 27.72
CA ALA A 22 19.85 2.38 28.52
C ALA A 22 18.34 2.33 28.24
N SER A 23 17.67 3.49 28.14
CA SER A 23 16.26 3.57 27.78
C SER A 23 16.01 2.98 26.40
N ARG A 24 16.80 3.39 25.41
CA ARG A 24 16.68 2.91 24.02
C ARG A 24 16.91 1.41 23.90
N LEU A 25 17.89 0.86 24.62
CA LEU A 25 18.13 -0.59 24.66
C LEU A 25 16.99 -1.34 25.36
N GLY A 26 16.39 -0.74 26.39
CA GLY A 26 15.18 -1.24 27.03
C GLY A 26 14.00 -1.34 26.07
N GLU A 27 13.69 -0.26 25.36
CA GLU A 27 12.63 -0.20 24.34
C GLU A 27 12.87 -1.20 23.21
N LEU A 28 14.10 -1.28 22.69
CA LEU A 28 14.45 -2.24 21.64
C LEU A 28 14.26 -3.68 22.11
N ARG A 29 14.66 -4.00 23.35
CA ARG A 29 14.46 -5.33 23.93
C ARG A 29 12.97 -5.67 24.02
N GLU A 30 12.14 -4.73 24.48
CA GLU A 30 10.69 -4.92 24.57
C GLU A 30 10.06 -5.16 23.19
N GLN A 31 10.42 -4.35 22.19
CA GLN A 31 9.94 -4.50 20.82
C GLN A 31 10.37 -5.84 20.20
N ILE A 32 11.62 -6.27 20.43
CA ILE A 32 12.12 -7.56 19.95
C ILE A 32 11.38 -8.71 20.63
N ASN A 33 11.19 -8.64 21.96
CA ASN A 33 10.45 -9.67 22.70
C ASN A 33 9.01 -9.77 22.23
N ALA A 34 8.33 -8.64 22.02
CA ALA A 34 6.96 -8.61 21.49
C ALA A 34 6.85 -9.19 20.08
N CYS A 35 7.92 -9.15 19.28
CA CYS A 35 7.93 -9.77 17.95
C CYS A 35 8.29 -11.27 17.99
N ILE A 36 9.16 -11.70 18.90
CA ILE A 36 9.80 -13.02 18.86
C ILE A 36 9.33 -13.94 20.00
N ALA A 37 9.34 -13.46 21.23
CA ALA A 37 9.10 -14.27 22.42
C ALA A 37 7.62 -14.31 22.81
N GLU A 38 6.91 -13.19 22.64
CA GLU A 38 5.52 -13.00 23.05
C GLU A 38 4.68 -12.36 21.93
N PRO A 39 4.53 -13.04 20.78
CA PRO A 39 3.77 -12.49 19.66
C PRO A 39 2.28 -12.40 19.97
N ASP A 40 1.68 -11.26 19.66
CA ASP A 40 0.23 -11.07 19.69
C ASP A 40 -0.40 -11.72 18.45
N SER A 41 -1.37 -12.60 18.67
CA SER A 41 -2.16 -13.25 17.60
C SER A 41 -2.91 -12.26 16.69
N SER A 42 -3.13 -11.02 17.14
CA SER A 42 -3.79 -9.97 16.38
C SER A 42 -2.85 -9.18 15.46
N ALA A 43 -1.55 -9.52 15.45
CA ALA A 43 -0.54 -8.90 14.62
C ALA A 43 0.19 -9.91 13.72
N ILE A 44 0.71 -9.40 12.60
CA ILE A 44 1.61 -10.11 11.70
C ILE A 44 3.01 -9.55 11.90
N TYR A 45 3.97 -10.45 12.00
CA TYR A 45 5.38 -10.13 12.21
C TYR A 45 6.22 -10.64 11.04
N TRP A 46 7.16 -9.83 10.56
CA TRP A 46 8.11 -10.26 9.54
C TRP A 46 9.45 -9.56 9.68
N ALA A 47 10.50 -10.20 9.17
CA ALA A 47 11.83 -9.64 9.10
C ALA A 47 12.19 -9.38 7.63
N ASP A 48 12.59 -8.15 7.32
CA ASP A 48 13.13 -7.82 6.01
C ASP A 48 14.66 -7.76 6.09
N LEU A 49 15.32 -8.51 5.21
CA LEU A 49 16.77 -8.51 5.07
C LEU A 49 17.15 -7.78 3.79
N SER A 50 17.69 -6.57 3.94
CA SER A 50 18.21 -5.80 2.82
C SER A 50 19.69 -6.10 2.64
N ALA A 51 20.02 -7.00 1.70
CA ALA A 51 21.41 -7.34 1.36
C ALA A 51 22.20 -6.13 0.83
N LYS A 52 21.51 -5.16 0.21
CA LYS A 52 22.14 -3.94 -0.33
C LYS A 52 22.49 -2.92 0.76
N GLU A 53 21.70 -2.87 1.84
CA GLU A 53 21.86 -1.90 2.92
C GLU A 53 22.47 -2.53 4.19
N GLU A 54 22.84 -3.81 4.14
CA GLU A 54 23.33 -4.60 5.28
C GLU A 54 22.48 -4.43 6.54
N ARG A 55 21.17 -4.26 6.35
CA ARG A 55 20.22 -3.93 7.42
C ARG A 55 19.16 -5.02 7.54
N VAL A 56 18.88 -5.37 8.79
CA VAL A 56 17.73 -6.18 9.17
C VAL A 56 16.71 -5.28 9.85
N THR A 57 15.46 -5.34 9.40
CA THR A 57 14.34 -4.67 10.07
C THR A 57 13.33 -5.70 10.53
N LEU A 58 12.87 -5.57 11.77
CA LEU A 58 11.73 -6.32 12.30
C LEU A 58 10.51 -5.42 12.22
N ASN A 59 9.44 -5.96 11.65
CA ASN A 59 8.19 -5.23 11.43
C ASN A 59 7.05 -5.98 12.10
N ALA A 60 6.10 -5.20 12.62
CA ALA A 60 4.84 -5.69 13.15
C ALA A 60 3.70 -4.83 12.57
N ALA A 61 2.64 -5.47 12.10
CA ALA A 61 1.43 -4.79 11.64
C ALA A 61 0.19 -5.48 12.18
N PRO A 62 -0.84 -4.72 12.62
CA PRO A 62 -2.09 -5.32 13.07
C PRO A 62 -2.80 -6.02 11.90
N LEU A 63 -3.34 -7.21 12.16
CA LEU A 63 -4.15 -7.97 11.21
C LEU A 63 -5.48 -7.24 10.91
N HIS A 64 -6.03 -6.62 11.95
CA HIS A 64 -7.27 -5.84 11.89
C HIS A 64 -7.04 -4.46 12.51
N VAL A 65 -7.47 -3.41 11.81
CA VAL A 65 -7.34 -2.02 12.28
C VAL A 65 -8.61 -1.46 12.92
N GLY A 66 -9.72 -2.21 12.87
CA GLY A 66 -11.04 -1.72 13.30
C GLY A 66 -11.04 -1.19 14.72
N ALA A 67 -10.56 -1.96 15.70
CA ALA A 67 -10.50 -1.53 17.09
C ALA A 67 -9.62 -0.28 17.32
N LEU A 68 -8.55 -0.13 16.53
CA LEU A 68 -7.68 1.06 16.59
C LEU A 68 -8.42 2.29 16.03
N VAL A 69 -9.09 2.14 14.90
CA VAL A 69 -9.87 3.22 14.28
C VAL A 69 -11.05 3.63 15.17
N GLU A 70 -11.80 2.67 15.70
CA GLU A 70 -12.89 2.90 16.63
C GLU A 70 -12.43 3.69 17.86
N ARG A 71 -11.35 3.25 18.52
CA ARG A 71 -10.82 3.92 19.72
C ARG A 71 -10.26 5.31 19.43
N HIS A 72 -9.44 5.44 18.39
CA HIS A 72 -8.61 6.64 18.17
C HIS A 72 -9.20 7.64 17.19
N LEU A 73 -10.19 7.25 16.40
CA LEU A 73 -10.86 8.11 15.44
C LEU A 73 -12.34 8.29 15.78
N PHE A 74 -13.12 7.20 15.89
CA PHE A 74 -14.57 7.32 16.06
C PHE A 74 -14.96 7.76 17.47
N HIS A 75 -14.42 7.14 18.53
CA HIS A 75 -14.71 7.54 19.91
C HIS A 75 -13.96 8.80 20.36
N ALA A 76 -12.87 9.14 19.68
CA ALA A 76 -12.05 10.30 20.03
C ALA A 76 -12.57 11.62 19.44
N LYS A 77 -13.58 11.56 18.57
CA LYS A 77 -14.13 12.72 17.85
C LYS A 77 -15.64 12.76 18.03
N GLU A 78 -16.20 13.97 18.10
CA GLU A 78 -17.66 14.14 18.21
C GLU A 78 -18.40 13.73 16.94
N SER A 79 -17.77 13.88 15.78
CA SER A 79 -18.33 13.53 14.48
C SER A 79 -17.24 13.20 13.47
N VAL A 80 -17.47 12.18 12.65
CA VAL A 80 -16.56 11.73 11.58
C VAL A 80 -17.37 11.50 10.32
N ILE A 81 -16.97 12.14 9.22
CA ILE A 81 -17.59 11.95 7.90
C ILE A 81 -16.60 11.23 7.00
N LEU A 82 -16.97 10.03 6.55
CA LEU A 82 -16.22 9.23 5.58
C LEU A 82 -16.90 9.37 4.22
N THR A 83 -16.21 9.97 3.26
CA THR A 83 -16.75 10.19 1.91
C THR A 83 -15.74 9.78 0.85
N SER A 84 -16.20 8.98 -0.12
CA SER A 84 -15.44 8.59 -1.31
C SER A 84 -16.40 7.95 -2.32
N ALA A 85 -16.01 7.97 -3.60
CA ALA A 85 -16.77 7.37 -4.69
C ALA A 85 -16.78 5.82 -4.68
N THR A 86 -15.93 5.19 -3.87
CA THR A 86 -15.71 3.73 -3.90
C THR A 86 -15.74 3.07 -2.52
N LEU A 87 -16.55 3.58 -1.59
CA LEU A 87 -16.69 3.00 -0.25
C LEU A 87 -17.52 1.71 -0.22
N THR A 88 -18.44 1.55 -1.18
CA THR A 88 -19.35 0.42 -1.25
C THR A 88 -18.77 -0.76 -2.04
N THR A 89 -19.08 -1.97 -1.61
CA THR A 89 -18.96 -3.19 -2.41
C THR A 89 -20.36 -3.72 -2.67
N ASP A 90 -20.74 -3.94 -3.93
CA ASP A 90 -22.08 -4.37 -4.32
C ASP A 90 -23.21 -3.48 -3.72
N ASN A 91 -23.02 -2.16 -3.77
CA ASN A 91 -23.91 -1.15 -3.17
C ASN A 91 -24.12 -1.27 -1.64
N ARG A 92 -23.24 -1.99 -0.94
CA ARG A 92 -23.29 -2.15 0.53
C ARG A 92 -22.00 -1.67 1.19
N PHE A 93 -22.10 -1.18 2.42
CA PHE A 93 -20.97 -0.70 3.20
C PHE A 93 -20.40 -1.75 4.18
N ASP A 94 -20.93 -2.99 4.20
CA ASP A 94 -20.56 -3.98 5.23
C ASP A 94 -19.05 -4.24 5.28
N PHE A 95 -18.40 -4.34 4.13
CA PHE A 95 -16.95 -4.57 4.07
C PHE A 95 -16.15 -3.47 4.78
N MET A 96 -16.52 -2.20 4.57
CA MET A 96 -15.86 -1.08 5.23
C MET A 96 -16.21 -1.05 6.73
N ARG A 97 -17.46 -1.31 7.08
CA ARG A 97 -17.94 -1.33 8.47
C ARG A 97 -17.22 -2.38 9.28
N GLU A 98 -17.14 -3.60 8.77
CA GLU A 98 -16.43 -4.70 9.43
C GLU A 98 -14.94 -4.39 9.56
N ARG A 99 -14.30 -3.83 8.52
CA ARG A 99 -12.86 -3.59 8.53
C ARG A 99 -12.43 -2.44 9.43
N LEU A 100 -13.31 -1.44 9.61
CA LEU A 100 -13.04 -0.24 10.41
C LEU A 100 -13.77 -0.21 11.75
N HIS A 101 -14.61 -1.20 12.05
CA HIS A 101 -15.54 -1.18 13.20
C HIS A 101 -16.48 0.03 13.19
N ALA A 102 -16.94 0.45 12.00
CA ALA A 102 -17.89 1.56 11.87
C ALA A 102 -19.33 1.07 12.14
N TRP A 103 -19.57 0.47 13.31
CA TRP A 103 -20.81 -0.23 13.63
C TRP A 103 -22.03 0.69 13.75
N GLU A 104 -21.81 1.94 14.12
CA GLU A 104 -22.87 2.93 14.35
C GLU A 104 -22.97 3.95 13.21
N ALA A 105 -22.27 3.72 12.09
CA ALA A 105 -22.25 4.66 10.98
C ALA A 105 -23.60 4.70 10.23
N ASP A 106 -24.11 5.91 10.02
CA ASP A 106 -25.15 6.16 9.03
C ASP A 106 -24.57 6.06 7.61
N GLU A 107 -25.36 5.50 6.69
CA GLU A 107 -24.92 5.18 5.33
C GLU A 107 -25.71 5.97 4.28
N LEU A 108 -24.99 6.47 3.28
CA LEU A 108 -25.59 7.07 2.10
C LEU A 108 -24.77 6.72 0.86
N ALA A 109 -25.34 5.89 -0.01
CA ALA A 109 -24.81 5.65 -1.35
C ALA A 109 -25.48 6.60 -2.34
N VAL A 110 -24.70 7.53 -2.88
CA VAL A 110 -25.17 8.44 -3.95
C VAL A 110 -24.74 7.85 -5.29
N GLY A 111 -25.71 7.65 -6.19
CA GLY A 111 -25.45 7.16 -7.54
C GLY A 111 -24.59 8.11 -8.38
N SER A 112 -23.99 7.57 -9.44
CA SER A 112 -23.23 8.39 -10.40
C SER A 112 -24.17 9.30 -11.19
N PRO A 113 -23.80 10.58 -11.43
CA PRO A 113 -24.55 11.48 -12.29
C PRO A 113 -24.34 11.20 -13.80
N PHE A 114 -23.46 10.25 -14.17
CA PHE A 114 -23.08 9.98 -15.56
C PHE A 114 -23.93 8.90 -16.22
N ASP A 115 -24.26 9.12 -17.50
CA ASP A 115 -24.96 8.14 -18.33
C ASP A 115 -23.98 7.18 -19.01
N TYR A 116 -23.55 6.15 -18.28
CA TYR A 116 -22.63 5.14 -18.79
C TYR A 116 -23.22 4.33 -19.95
N LYS A 117 -24.54 4.10 -19.96
CA LYS A 117 -25.19 3.27 -20.98
C LYS A 117 -25.03 3.87 -22.38
N ASN A 118 -25.09 5.20 -22.49
CA ASN A 118 -24.95 5.89 -23.76
C ASN A 118 -23.55 6.50 -23.98
N SER A 119 -22.74 6.62 -22.92
CA SER A 119 -21.43 7.31 -22.97
C SER A 119 -20.23 6.39 -22.75
N THR A 120 -20.40 5.07 -22.69
CA THR A 120 -19.32 4.12 -22.44
C THR A 120 -19.39 2.91 -23.35
N LEU A 121 -18.25 2.55 -23.92
CA LEU A 121 -18.05 1.29 -24.63
C LEU A 121 -17.28 0.33 -23.73
N LEU A 122 -17.85 -0.85 -23.46
CA LEU A 122 -17.17 -1.93 -22.76
C LEU A 122 -16.63 -2.94 -23.77
N TYR A 123 -15.31 -3.15 -23.75
CA TYR A 123 -14.63 -4.15 -24.56
C TYR A 123 -14.09 -5.27 -23.67
N LEU A 124 -14.54 -6.50 -23.92
CA LEU A 124 -14.10 -7.71 -23.21
C LEU A 124 -13.41 -8.65 -24.21
N PRO A 125 -12.07 -8.65 -24.30
CA PRO A 125 -11.35 -9.56 -25.18
C PRO A 125 -11.53 -11.01 -24.70
N VAL A 126 -11.79 -11.93 -25.64
CA VAL A 126 -11.97 -13.37 -25.36
C VAL A 126 -10.88 -14.23 -26.02
N ASP A 127 -9.93 -13.59 -26.70
CA ASP A 127 -8.89 -14.17 -27.54
C ASP A 127 -7.47 -13.94 -26.98
N ILE A 128 -7.38 -13.51 -25.72
CA ILE A 128 -6.11 -13.35 -25.00
C ILE A 128 -5.85 -14.60 -24.15
N PRO A 129 -4.67 -15.25 -24.26
CA PRO A 129 -4.31 -16.39 -23.42
C PRO A 129 -4.35 -16.07 -21.92
N GLU A 130 -4.39 -17.08 -21.07
CA GLU A 130 -4.27 -16.88 -19.62
C GLU A 130 -2.84 -16.43 -19.23
N PRO A 131 -2.65 -15.69 -18.12
CA PRO A 131 -1.34 -15.19 -17.71
C PRO A 131 -0.22 -16.23 -17.56
N ASN A 132 -0.58 -17.49 -17.30
CA ASN A 132 0.34 -18.61 -17.16
C ASN A 132 0.62 -19.37 -18.46
N GLN A 133 0.00 -18.96 -19.57
CA GLN A 133 0.17 -19.60 -20.88
C GLN A 133 1.22 -18.89 -21.73
N ALA A 134 1.79 -19.64 -22.68
CA ALA A 134 2.70 -19.07 -23.67
C ALA A 134 2.01 -17.95 -24.46
N TYR A 135 2.81 -16.97 -24.91
CA TYR A 135 2.38 -15.83 -25.72
C TYR A 135 1.44 -14.80 -25.06
N PHE A 136 0.97 -15.00 -23.82
CA PHE A 136 0.13 -14.01 -23.13
C PHE A 136 0.64 -12.57 -23.23
N GLN A 137 1.88 -12.36 -22.78
CA GLN A 137 2.50 -11.03 -22.75
C GLN A 137 2.54 -10.39 -24.15
N LYS A 138 2.92 -11.18 -25.16
CA LYS A 138 3.00 -10.71 -26.56
C LYS A 138 1.62 -10.36 -27.12
N THR A 139 0.60 -11.17 -26.82
CA THR A 139 -0.78 -10.89 -27.26
C THR A 139 -1.29 -9.60 -26.60
N VAL A 140 -1.07 -9.43 -25.30
CA VAL A 140 -1.44 -8.18 -24.59
C VAL A 140 -0.75 -6.96 -25.21
N GLU A 141 0.55 -7.04 -25.49
CA GLU A 141 1.30 -5.95 -26.13
C GLU A 141 0.72 -5.60 -27.51
N GLN A 142 0.39 -6.59 -28.33
CA GLN A 142 -0.20 -6.39 -29.65
C GLN A 142 -1.61 -5.78 -29.57
N THR A 143 -2.44 -6.26 -28.66
CA THR A 143 -3.78 -5.70 -28.41
C THR A 143 -3.68 -4.25 -27.95
N LEU A 144 -2.75 -3.93 -27.04
CA LEU A 144 -2.55 -2.57 -26.56
C LEU A 144 -2.07 -1.63 -27.67
N ILE A 145 -1.16 -2.09 -28.54
CA ILE A 145 -0.75 -1.29 -29.71
C ILE A 145 -1.97 -0.98 -30.59
N ALA A 146 -2.80 -1.98 -30.90
CA ALA A 146 -3.99 -1.79 -31.73
C ALA A 146 -5.01 -0.83 -31.08
N LEU A 147 -5.25 -0.97 -29.77
CA LEU A 147 -6.17 -0.10 -29.03
C LEU A 147 -5.64 1.34 -28.96
N CYS A 148 -4.37 1.52 -28.59
CA CYS A 148 -3.76 2.84 -28.52
C CYS A 148 -3.78 3.56 -29.88
N ARG A 149 -3.61 2.84 -30.99
CA ARG A 149 -3.78 3.39 -32.34
C ARG A 149 -5.22 3.84 -32.58
N ALA A 150 -6.19 2.99 -32.28
CA ALA A 150 -7.61 3.30 -32.46
C ALA A 150 -8.09 4.47 -31.60
N THR A 151 -7.49 4.66 -30.42
CA THR A 151 -7.81 5.78 -29.51
C THR A 151 -6.88 6.98 -29.67
N GLU A 152 -5.95 6.96 -30.62
CA GLU A 152 -4.94 8.01 -30.84
C GLU A 152 -4.15 8.35 -29.56
N GLY A 153 -3.76 7.32 -28.80
CA GLY A 153 -2.97 7.44 -27.58
C GLY A 153 -3.72 7.87 -26.32
N ARG A 154 -5.03 8.18 -26.40
CA ARG A 154 -5.87 8.58 -25.26
C ARG A 154 -6.26 7.37 -24.39
N ALA A 155 -5.26 6.73 -23.78
CA ALA A 155 -5.44 5.52 -22.98
C ALA A 155 -4.65 5.59 -21.66
N LEU A 156 -5.25 5.03 -20.60
CA LEU A 156 -4.59 4.68 -19.35
C LEU A 156 -4.63 3.16 -19.20
N VAL A 157 -3.47 2.53 -19.07
CA VAL A 157 -3.35 1.09 -18.93
C VAL A 157 -2.89 0.75 -17.51
N LEU A 158 -3.70 -0.02 -16.79
CA LEU A 158 -3.45 -0.41 -15.40
C LEU A 158 -2.92 -1.85 -15.34
N PHE A 159 -1.88 -2.06 -14.54
CA PHE A 159 -1.27 -3.38 -14.31
C PHE A 159 -1.26 -3.69 -12.82
N THR A 160 -1.44 -4.97 -12.47
CA THR A 160 -1.30 -5.48 -11.10
C THR A 160 0.16 -5.81 -10.75
N SER A 161 1.09 -5.67 -11.71
CA SER A 161 2.51 -5.96 -11.54
C SER A 161 3.40 -4.94 -12.23
N TYR A 162 4.38 -4.42 -11.48
CA TYR A 162 5.42 -3.55 -12.02
C TYR A 162 6.32 -4.25 -13.05
N SER A 163 6.55 -5.57 -12.91
CA SER A 163 7.37 -6.29 -13.90
C SER A 163 6.65 -6.32 -15.24
N GLN A 164 5.34 -6.58 -15.23
CA GLN A 164 4.50 -6.59 -16.43
C GLN A 164 4.39 -5.20 -17.04
N LEU A 165 4.16 -4.16 -16.23
CA LEU A 165 4.13 -2.77 -16.68
C LEU A 165 5.42 -2.40 -17.43
N ARG A 166 6.59 -2.66 -16.83
CA ARG A 166 7.89 -2.33 -17.45
C ARG A 166 8.15 -3.12 -18.72
N ALA A 167 7.79 -4.41 -18.75
CA ALA A 167 7.94 -5.24 -19.94
C ALA A 167 7.09 -4.69 -21.09
N THR A 168 5.80 -4.46 -20.83
CA THR A 168 4.86 -3.92 -21.81
C THR A 168 5.28 -2.53 -22.30
N ALA A 169 5.61 -1.61 -21.39
CA ALA A 169 6.04 -0.25 -21.74
C ALA A 169 7.25 -0.27 -22.69
N ARG A 170 8.25 -1.12 -22.42
CA ARG A 170 9.42 -1.28 -23.31
C ARG A 170 9.02 -1.80 -24.69
N ALA A 171 8.11 -2.78 -24.76
CA ALA A 171 7.69 -3.42 -26.00
C ALA A 171 6.87 -2.48 -26.90
N ILE A 172 5.94 -1.71 -26.31
CA ILE A 172 5.02 -0.87 -27.08
C ILE A 172 5.58 0.53 -27.41
N ASN A 173 6.62 1.00 -26.69
CA ASN A 173 7.13 2.36 -26.82
C ASN A 173 7.59 2.69 -28.25
N ARG A 174 8.38 1.82 -28.87
CA ARG A 174 8.89 2.06 -30.22
C ARG A 174 7.76 2.06 -31.28
N PRO A 175 6.91 1.03 -31.36
CA PRO A 175 5.78 1.01 -32.30
C PRO A 175 4.85 2.22 -32.18
N LEU A 176 4.53 2.66 -30.96
CA LEU A 176 3.63 3.80 -30.74
C LEU A 176 4.30 5.14 -31.03
N SER A 177 5.57 5.30 -30.67
CA SER A 177 6.32 6.54 -30.94
C SER A 177 6.51 6.79 -32.43
N ASP A 178 6.64 5.74 -33.26
CA ASP A 178 6.74 5.87 -34.72
C ASP A 178 5.43 6.44 -35.33
N GLU A 179 4.32 6.41 -34.59
CA GLU A 179 3.02 6.99 -34.94
C GLU A 179 2.69 8.26 -34.16
N GLY A 180 3.69 8.85 -33.47
CA GLY A 180 3.51 10.07 -32.69
C GLY A 180 2.78 9.89 -31.36
N ILE A 181 2.56 8.65 -30.91
CA ILE A 181 1.95 8.34 -29.62
C ILE A 181 3.06 8.17 -28.57
N VAL A 182 3.08 9.07 -27.57
CA VAL A 182 4.08 9.05 -26.50
C VAL A 182 3.62 8.13 -25.37
N VAL A 183 4.53 7.25 -24.90
CA VAL A 183 4.27 6.35 -23.79
C VAL A 183 4.95 6.86 -22.53
N TYR A 184 4.17 7.03 -21.46
CA TYR A 184 4.66 7.33 -20.12
C TYR A 184 4.50 6.10 -19.21
N GLN A 185 5.47 5.87 -18.32
CA GLN A 185 5.40 4.82 -17.31
C GLN A 185 5.62 5.45 -15.92
N GLN A 186 4.89 4.97 -14.91
CA GLN A 186 5.01 5.37 -13.52
C GLN A 186 5.84 4.34 -12.72
#